data_AF-A0A8J6ZYD1-F1
#
_entry.id   AF-A0A8J6ZYD1-F1
#
_cell.length_a   1.000
_cell.length_b   1.000
_cell.length_c   1.000
_cell.angle_alpha   90.00
_cell.angle_beta   90.00
_cell.angle_gamma   90.00
#
_symmetry.space_group_name_H-M   'P 1'
#
loop_
_entity.id
_entity.type
_entity.pdbx_description
1 polymer ?
#
loop_
_entity_poly.entity_id
_entity_poly.type
_entity_poly.pdbx_seq_one_letter_code
_entity_poly.pdbx_strand_id
1 'polypeptide(L)'
;IHRMLDYLKYEAIFEEYKKENSELENHNIITYLTSIIFTKTRKTRRDFGFDFCADCSSYFTKHPQLLKDAYWAQYEIDSHFDYEGRELKALLDLDKNFINDSLKNGKIGLGYSSNLRLEKINTSTLWEYEEYEELIEDLLLTALEKEQYTFIIEKDIYSLFSFRNANEDRTEKAKSLIIKLTQKHSNNEKIVLMLIEVVYHNFNGWFIEYFREFLLINKDVALTRKINFGRSESWSGSRVPLIQKKIEFYQDILKMINALPNILDYSEHIDYFEQKIGWKKKEIEDEQRRDFMEEFY
;
A
#
# COMPACT_ATOMS: atom_id res chain seq x y z
N ILE A 1 25.79 -8.72 20.98
CA ILE A 1 26.16 -8.65 19.55
C ILE A 1 26.95 -7.36 19.39
N HIS A 2 28.17 -7.39 18.85
CA HIS A 2 28.96 -6.18 18.61
C HIS A 2 28.28 -5.34 17.53
N ARG A 3 28.17 -4.02 17.73
CA ARG A 3 27.59 -3.12 16.73
C ARG A 3 28.63 -2.92 15.62
N MET A 4 28.21 -2.77 14.36
CA MET A 4 29.15 -2.51 13.28
C MET A 4 30.01 -1.26 13.55
N LEU A 5 29.43 -0.26 14.22
CA LEU A 5 30.14 0.96 14.64
C LEU A 5 31.29 0.72 15.63
N ASP A 6 31.31 -0.41 16.36
CA ASP A 6 32.42 -0.74 17.27
C ASP A 6 33.77 -0.92 16.52
N TYR A 7 33.70 -1.12 15.20
CA TYR A 7 34.86 -1.30 14.34
C TYR A 7 35.44 0.01 13.79
N LEU A 8 34.79 1.16 14.02
CA LEU A 8 35.33 2.47 13.63
C LEU A 8 36.71 2.78 14.26
N LYS A 9 37.01 2.18 15.42
CA LYS A 9 38.33 2.26 16.05
C LYS A 9 39.48 1.71 15.18
N TYR A 10 39.16 0.93 14.14
CA TYR A 10 40.12 0.37 13.20
C TYR A 10 40.26 1.18 11.90
N GLU A 11 39.57 2.32 11.77
CA GLU A 11 39.59 3.14 10.54
C GLU A 11 41.01 3.52 10.11
N ALA A 12 41.86 3.97 11.04
CA ALA A 12 43.24 4.36 10.71
C ALA A 12 44.07 3.20 10.14
N ILE A 13 43.91 2.00 10.69
CA ILE A 13 44.60 0.79 10.21
C ILE A 13 44.04 0.39 8.84
N PHE A 14 42.73 0.51 8.65
CA PHE A 14 42.09 0.22 7.37
C PHE A 14 42.53 1.18 6.26
N GLU A 15 42.69 2.47 6.56
CA GLU A 15 43.20 3.45 5.60
C GLU A 15 44.65 3.17 5.19
N GLU A 16 45.49 2.63 6.08
CA GLU A 16 46.81 2.13 5.70
C GLU A 16 46.73 0.90 4.80
N TYR A 17 45.90 -0.08 5.16
CA TYR A 17 45.66 -1.27 4.35
C TYR A 17 45.12 -0.94 2.94
N LYS A 18 44.24 0.06 2.83
CA LYS A 18 43.68 0.54 1.56
C LYS A 18 44.73 1.07 0.59
N LYS A 19 45.85 1.64 1.08
CA LYS A 19 46.94 2.14 0.22
C LYS A 19 47.58 1.04 -0.62
N GLU A 20 47.56 -0.20 -0.13
CA GLU A 20 48.11 -1.37 -0.82
C GLU A 20 47.05 -2.14 -1.64
N ASN A 21 45.76 -1.77 -1.54
CA ASN A 21 44.62 -2.50 -2.11
C ASN A 21 43.68 -1.51 -2.83
N SER A 22 44.04 -1.14 -4.06
CA SER A 22 43.35 -0.11 -4.86
C SER A 22 41.86 -0.37 -5.09
N GLU A 23 41.44 -1.62 -5.10
CA GLU A 23 40.03 -2.04 -5.23
C GLU A 23 39.15 -1.58 -4.05
N LEU A 24 39.77 -1.18 -2.93
CA LEU A 24 39.09 -0.71 -1.73
C LEU A 24 38.95 0.81 -1.67
N GLU A 25 39.37 1.55 -2.70
CA GLU A 25 39.41 3.03 -2.70
C GLU A 25 38.10 3.69 -2.24
N ASN A 26 36.95 3.12 -2.64
CA ASN A 26 35.64 3.64 -2.31
C ASN A 26 35.06 3.11 -0.98
N HIS A 27 35.72 2.14 -0.35
CA HIS A 27 35.32 1.58 0.92
C HIS A 27 35.86 2.38 2.11
N ASN A 28 35.06 2.47 3.17
CA ASN A 28 35.49 2.67 4.56
C ASN A 28 35.40 1.35 5.33
N ILE A 29 35.85 1.32 6.60
CA ILE A 29 35.87 0.06 7.38
C ILE A 29 34.49 -0.60 7.48
N ILE A 30 33.43 0.19 7.61
CA ILE A 30 32.05 -0.31 7.77
C ILE A 30 31.58 -1.00 6.49
N THR A 31 31.71 -0.34 5.34
CA THR A 31 31.33 -0.90 4.04
C THR A 31 32.20 -2.11 3.66
N TYR A 32 33.49 -2.09 4.01
CA TYR A 32 34.39 -3.22 3.78
C TYR A 32 34.02 -4.44 4.63
N LEU A 33 33.78 -4.26 5.92
CA LEU A 33 33.33 -5.37 6.78
C LEU A 33 31.97 -5.92 6.34
N THR A 34 31.08 -5.05 5.88
CA THR A 34 29.78 -5.44 5.33
C THR A 34 29.96 -6.30 4.08
N SER A 35 30.84 -5.92 3.15
CA SER A 35 31.12 -6.74 1.94
C SER A 35 31.78 -8.08 2.29
N ILE A 36 32.63 -8.12 3.31
CA ILE A 36 33.19 -9.37 3.85
C ILE A 36 32.08 -10.31 4.37
N ILE A 37 31.05 -9.78 5.06
CA ILE A 37 29.94 -10.60 5.54
C ILE A 37 29.17 -11.21 4.38
N PHE A 38 28.96 -10.47 3.29
CA PHE A 38 28.28 -10.98 2.09
C PHE A 38 29.08 -12.06 1.34
N THR A 39 30.42 -11.94 1.31
CA THR A 39 31.31 -12.87 0.59
C THR A 39 31.58 -14.17 1.36
N LYS A 40 31.29 -14.23 2.66
CA LYS A 40 31.47 -15.46 3.46
C LYS A 40 30.53 -16.56 2.96
N THR A 41 31.11 -17.66 2.49
CA THR A 41 30.42 -18.84 1.94
C THR A 41 29.83 -19.78 2.99
N ARG A 42 30.12 -19.57 4.28
CA ARG A 42 29.53 -20.36 5.36
C ARG A 42 28.07 -19.93 5.54
N LYS A 43 27.17 -20.90 5.79
CA LYS A 43 25.73 -20.72 6.10
C LYS A 43 25.47 -19.97 7.42
N THR A 44 26.33 -19.03 7.80
CA THR A 44 26.09 -18.16 8.94
C THR A 44 25.07 -17.10 8.55
N ARG A 45 24.10 -16.87 9.45
CA ARG A 45 23.10 -15.81 9.35
C ARG A 45 23.81 -14.47 9.05
N ARG A 46 23.42 -13.78 7.96
CA ARG A 46 23.95 -12.47 7.55
C ARG A 46 23.36 -11.36 8.44
N ASP A 47 23.63 -11.46 9.73
CA ASP A 47 23.11 -10.55 10.75
C ASP A 47 24.12 -9.41 10.99
N PHE A 48 23.66 -8.18 10.79
CA PHE A 48 24.41 -6.94 10.95
C PHE A 48 24.10 -6.22 12.29
N GLY A 49 23.23 -6.81 13.13
CA GLY A 49 22.73 -6.20 14.37
C GLY A 49 21.50 -5.30 14.19
N PHE A 50 20.95 -4.86 15.32
CA PHE A 50 19.83 -3.91 15.39
C PHE A 50 20.26 -2.51 14.98
N ASP A 51 19.33 -1.76 14.37
CA ASP A 51 19.49 -0.37 13.95
C ASP A 51 20.65 -0.16 12.95
N PHE A 52 21.05 -1.21 12.23
CA PHE A 52 22.24 -1.20 11.38
C PHE A 52 22.15 -0.15 10.27
N CYS A 53 21.05 -0.10 9.53
CA CYS A 53 20.88 0.86 8.45
C CYS A 53 20.73 2.27 9.01
N ALA A 54 19.96 2.43 10.09
CA ALA A 54 19.78 3.70 10.78
C ALA A 54 21.11 4.30 11.25
N ASP A 55 21.93 3.50 11.92
CA ASP A 55 23.21 3.91 12.49
C ASP A 55 24.30 4.10 11.42
N CYS A 56 24.29 3.27 10.37
CA CYS A 56 25.43 3.18 9.45
C CYS A 56 25.19 3.87 8.09
N SER A 57 23.99 4.33 7.77
CA SER A 57 23.62 4.88 6.44
C SER A 57 24.64 5.88 5.86
N SER A 58 25.12 6.81 6.69
CA SER A 58 26.11 7.82 6.28
C SER A 58 27.42 7.24 5.72
N TYR A 59 27.81 6.02 6.14
CA TYR A 59 29.00 5.33 5.64
C TYR A 59 28.80 4.70 4.26
N PHE A 60 27.56 4.57 3.78
CA PHE A 60 27.23 3.87 2.53
C PHE A 60 26.96 4.79 1.35
N THR A 61 27.24 6.09 1.44
CA THR A 61 27.03 7.05 0.34
C THR A 61 27.71 6.66 -0.97
N LYS A 62 28.90 6.03 -0.91
CA LYS A 62 29.61 5.48 -2.08
C LYS A 62 29.20 4.04 -2.44
N HIS A 63 28.47 3.36 -1.57
CA HIS A 63 28.04 1.96 -1.73
C HIS A 63 26.56 1.76 -1.36
N PRO A 64 25.62 2.54 -1.90
CA PRO A 64 24.22 2.49 -1.47
C PRO A 64 23.58 1.11 -1.69
N GLN A 65 23.97 0.41 -2.77
CA GLN A 65 23.48 -0.95 -3.04
C GLN A 65 23.84 -1.94 -1.91
N LEU A 66 25.02 -1.81 -1.31
CA LEU A 66 25.45 -2.71 -0.25
C LEU A 66 24.59 -2.55 1.02
N LEU A 67 24.12 -1.33 1.29
CA LEU A 67 23.19 -1.06 2.40
C LEU A 67 21.79 -1.64 2.10
N LYS A 68 21.30 -1.46 0.86
CA LYS A 68 20.05 -2.05 0.39
C LYS A 68 20.06 -3.59 0.53
N ASP A 69 21.16 -4.21 0.15
CA ASP A 69 21.34 -5.65 0.27
C ASP A 69 21.37 -6.08 1.75
N ALA A 70 22.00 -5.29 2.63
CA ALA A 70 22.04 -5.54 4.07
C ALA A 70 20.66 -5.43 4.72
N TYR A 71 19.86 -4.43 4.34
CA TYR A 71 18.47 -4.30 4.79
C TYR A 71 17.65 -5.54 4.43
N TRP A 72 17.74 -6.00 3.19
CA TRP A 72 17.00 -7.19 2.77
C TRP A 72 17.50 -8.47 3.43
N ALA A 73 18.81 -8.59 3.67
CA ALA A 73 19.36 -9.70 4.43
C ALA A 73 18.82 -9.73 5.88
N GLN A 74 18.67 -8.56 6.52
CA GLN A 74 18.04 -8.46 7.85
C GLN A 74 16.53 -8.76 7.80
N TYR A 75 15.84 -8.32 6.75
CA TYR A 75 14.42 -8.63 6.57
C TYR A 75 14.16 -10.14 6.43
N GLU A 76 15.00 -10.84 5.65
CA GLU A 76 14.91 -12.30 5.48
C GLU A 76 15.14 -13.06 6.78
N ILE A 77 15.91 -12.44 7.68
CA ILE A 77 16.25 -12.96 8.99
C ILE A 77 15.07 -12.81 9.98
N ASP A 78 14.50 -11.62 10.04
CA ASP A 78 13.35 -11.28 10.88
C ASP A 78 12.53 -10.20 10.18
N SER A 79 11.33 -10.56 9.69
CA SER A 79 10.44 -9.63 9.01
C SER A 79 9.93 -8.49 9.89
N HIS A 80 10.15 -8.54 11.21
CA HIS A 80 9.75 -7.52 12.16
C HIS A 80 10.93 -6.65 12.63
N PHE A 81 12.15 -6.85 12.12
CA PHE A 81 13.32 -6.10 12.58
C PHE A 81 13.16 -4.59 12.44
N ASP A 82 12.43 -4.16 11.40
CA ASP A 82 12.14 -2.76 11.10
C ASP A 82 10.70 -2.38 11.48
N TYR A 83 10.22 -2.88 12.62
CA TYR A 83 8.85 -2.60 13.08
C TYR A 83 8.58 -1.09 13.18
N GLU A 84 9.56 -0.30 13.64
CA GLU A 84 9.45 1.16 13.80
C GLU A 84 9.72 1.93 12.49
N GLY A 85 10.14 1.28 11.41
CA GLY A 85 10.44 1.92 10.12
C GLY A 85 11.73 2.76 10.08
N ARG A 86 12.56 2.71 11.12
CA ARG A 86 13.81 3.49 11.21
C ARG A 86 14.86 3.01 10.21
N GLU A 87 14.92 1.70 9.97
CA GLU A 87 15.89 1.11 9.05
C GLU A 87 15.52 1.48 7.60
N LEU A 88 14.23 1.35 7.25
CA LEU A 88 13.72 1.75 5.94
C LEU A 88 13.87 3.26 5.72
N LYS A 89 13.61 4.09 6.73
CA LYS A 89 13.80 5.54 6.62
C LYS A 89 15.23 5.90 6.25
N ALA A 90 16.21 5.26 6.87
CA ALA A 90 17.62 5.52 6.58
C ALA A 90 18.01 5.15 5.14
N LEU A 91 17.35 4.15 4.55
CA LEU A 91 17.49 3.84 3.13
C LEU A 91 16.81 4.88 2.23
N LEU A 92 15.59 5.28 2.57
CA LEU A 92 14.82 6.25 1.79
C LEU A 92 15.48 7.65 1.79
N ASP A 93 16.15 8.02 2.88
CA ASP A 93 16.93 9.26 2.96
C ASP A 93 18.14 9.25 2.00
N LEU A 94 18.67 8.07 1.64
CA LEU A 94 19.72 7.92 0.63
C LEU A 94 19.16 7.73 -0.78
N ASP A 95 18.06 7.00 -0.90
CA ASP A 95 17.39 6.68 -2.15
C ASP A 95 15.88 6.51 -1.95
N LYS A 96 15.16 7.58 -2.27
CA LYS A 96 13.71 7.69 -2.16
C LYS A 96 12.96 6.67 -3.03
N ASN A 97 13.58 6.18 -4.10
CA ASN A 97 12.98 5.20 -5.01
C ASN A 97 13.17 3.76 -4.55
N PHE A 98 13.85 3.52 -3.43
CA PHE A 98 14.23 2.17 -2.98
C PHE A 98 13.08 1.15 -2.96
N ILE A 99 11.90 1.53 -2.45
CA ILE A 99 10.73 0.64 -2.41
C ILE A 99 10.25 0.34 -3.83
N ASN A 100 10.14 1.37 -4.68
CA ASN A 100 9.62 1.18 -6.02
C ASN A 100 10.60 0.39 -6.90
N ASP A 101 11.91 0.64 -6.78
CA ASP A 101 12.95 -0.15 -7.44
C ASP A 101 12.93 -1.61 -7.00
N SER A 102 12.70 -1.84 -5.70
CA SER A 102 12.56 -3.18 -5.14
C SER A 102 11.29 -3.88 -5.60
N LEU A 103 10.21 -3.13 -5.85
CA LEU A 103 9.04 -3.66 -6.53
C LEU A 103 9.37 -3.99 -7.98
N LYS A 104 9.96 -3.05 -8.75
CA LYS A 104 10.34 -3.20 -10.17
C LYS A 104 11.22 -4.43 -10.41
N ASN A 105 12.25 -4.64 -9.59
CA ASN A 105 13.17 -5.77 -9.72
C ASN A 105 12.65 -7.10 -9.15
N GLY A 106 11.45 -7.11 -8.54
CA GLY A 106 10.81 -8.32 -8.01
C GLY A 106 11.31 -8.76 -6.64
N LYS A 107 12.11 -7.95 -5.94
CA LYS A 107 12.49 -8.20 -4.55
C LYS A 107 11.27 -8.08 -3.63
N ILE A 108 10.48 -7.03 -3.82
CA ILE A 108 9.12 -6.92 -3.30
C ILE A 108 8.17 -7.47 -4.38
N GLY A 109 7.27 -8.34 -3.96
CA GLY A 109 6.21 -8.86 -4.80
C GLY A 109 4.83 -8.38 -4.37
N LEU A 110 3.84 -8.75 -5.18
CA LEU A 110 2.43 -8.41 -4.98
C LEU A 110 1.61 -9.69 -4.78
N GLY A 111 0.49 -9.59 -4.07
CA GLY A 111 -0.40 -10.71 -3.84
C GLY A 111 0.18 -11.84 -2.99
N TYR A 112 -0.66 -12.84 -2.72
CA TYR A 112 -0.38 -13.88 -1.72
C TYR A 112 0.77 -14.84 -2.07
N SER A 113 1.12 -14.97 -3.35
CA SER A 113 2.21 -15.85 -3.81
C SER A 113 3.60 -15.26 -3.57
N SER A 114 3.69 -13.98 -3.20
CA SER A 114 4.96 -13.29 -3.03
C SER A 114 5.58 -13.57 -1.67
N ASN A 115 6.87 -13.94 -1.65
CA ASN A 115 7.63 -14.17 -0.43
C ASN A 115 7.72 -12.92 0.46
N LEU A 116 7.88 -11.75 -0.18
CA LEU A 116 7.91 -10.45 0.45
C LEU A 116 6.82 -9.59 -0.16
N ARG A 117 5.73 -9.35 0.56
CA ARG A 117 4.60 -8.57 0.07
C ARG A 117 4.76 -7.10 0.39
N LEU A 118 4.33 -6.24 -0.53
CA LEU A 118 4.32 -4.79 -0.35
C LEU A 118 3.50 -4.38 0.89
N GLU A 119 2.38 -5.06 1.18
CA GLU A 119 1.57 -4.79 2.39
C GLU A 119 2.33 -4.97 3.73
N LYS A 120 3.48 -5.64 3.71
CA LYS A 120 4.32 -5.86 4.91
C LYS A 120 5.39 -4.80 5.08
N ILE A 121 5.66 -4.01 4.05
CA ILE A 121 6.62 -2.91 4.10
C ILE A 121 5.94 -1.70 4.75
N ASN A 122 6.68 -0.99 5.60
CA ASN A 122 6.16 0.23 6.23
C ASN A 122 6.17 1.42 5.25
N THR A 123 5.28 1.39 4.25
CA THR A 123 5.14 2.44 3.23
C THR A 123 4.65 3.77 3.80
N SER A 124 4.19 3.79 5.07
CA SER A 124 3.79 5.03 5.74
C SER A 124 4.92 6.05 5.85
N THR A 125 6.18 5.61 5.83
CA THR A 125 7.37 6.49 5.82
C THR A 125 7.44 7.38 4.58
N LEU A 126 6.88 6.95 3.44
CA LEU A 126 6.87 7.75 2.21
C LEU A 126 6.11 9.07 2.37
N TRP A 127 5.11 9.11 3.25
CA TRP A 127 4.28 10.29 3.51
C TRP A 127 4.99 11.39 4.32
N GLU A 128 6.23 11.15 4.77
CA GLU A 128 7.03 12.11 5.52
C GLU A 128 7.88 13.02 4.62
N TYR A 129 8.00 12.68 3.33
CA TYR A 129 8.77 13.44 2.37
C TYR A 129 7.92 14.49 1.65
N GLU A 130 8.54 15.56 1.15
CA GLU A 130 7.83 16.63 0.44
C GLU A 130 7.23 16.11 -0.88
N GLU A 131 7.96 15.26 -1.59
CA GLU A 131 7.53 14.63 -2.84
C GLU A 131 6.69 13.34 -2.65
N TYR A 132 6.03 13.15 -1.51
CA TYR A 132 5.24 11.95 -1.23
C TYR A 132 4.19 11.64 -2.31
N GLU A 133 3.61 12.67 -2.94
CA GLU A 133 2.61 12.50 -3.99
C GLU A 133 3.18 11.73 -5.18
N GLU A 134 4.40 12.07 -5.61
CA GLU A 134 5.09 11.42 -6.73
C GLU A 134 5.53 10.01 -6.37
N LEU A 135 6.06 9.80 -5.15
CA LEU A 135 6.52 8.50 -4.68
C LEU A 135 5.38 7.49 -4.55
N ILE A 136 4.25 7.91 -3.98
CA ILE A 136 3.06 7.05 -3.83
C ILE A 136 2.43 6.79 -5.19
N GLU A 137 2.36 7.79 -6.07
CA GLU A 137 1.84 7.62 -7.43
C GLU A 137 2.68 6.63 -8.24
N ASP A 138 4.00 6.80 -8.31
CA ASP A 138 4.90 5.92 -9.07
C ASP A 138 4.83 4.47 -8.56
N LEU A 139 4.72 4.29 -7.24
CA LEU A 139 4.55 2.97 -6.63
C LEU A 139 3.19 2.34 -6.96
N LEU A 140 2.11 3.12 -6.91
CA LEU A 140 0.76 2.68 -7.32
C LEU A 140 0.73 2.27 -8.79
N LEU A 141 1.28 3.10 -9.67
CA LEU A 141 1.34 2.83 -11.11
C LEU A 141 2.16 1.58 -11.40
N THR A 142 3.34 1.46 -10.78
CA THR A 142 4.20 0.27 -10.93
C THR A 142 3.48 -1.00 -10.47
N ALA A 143 2.76 -0.95 -9.34
CA ALA A 143 2.01 -2.10 -8.84
C ALA A 143 0.86 -2.50 -9.79
N LEU A 144 0.13 -1.51 -10.31
CA LEU A 144 -0.96 -1.75 -11.26
C LEU A 144 -0.47 -2.19 -12.65
N GLU A 145 0.71 -1.79 -13.09
CA GLU A 145 1.31 -2.27 -14.34
C GLU A 145 1.74 -3.74 -14.23
N LYS A 146 2.26 -4.15 -13.07
CA LYS A 146 2.75 -5.51 -12.84
C LYS A 146 1.66 -6.57 -12.77
N GLU A 147 0.49 -6.21 -12.26
CA GLU A 147 -0.56 -7.18 -11.98
C GLU A 147 -1.84 -6.87 -12.74
N GLN A 148 -2.21 -7.75 -13.67
CA GLN A 148 -3.38 -7.58 -14.52
C GLN A 148 -4.67 -7.48 -13.68
N TYR A 149 -4.77 -8.30 -12.65
CA TYR A 149 -5.97 -8.45 -11.84
C TYR A 149 -5.84 -7.72 -10.51
N THR A 150 -6.59 -6.63 -10.37
CA THR A 150 -6.57 -5.76 -9.19
C THR A 150 -6.87 -6.49 -7.89
N PHE A 151 -7.79 -7.46 -7.90
CA PHE A 151 -8.17 -8.23 -6.71
C PHE A 151 -7.02 -9.00 -6.06
N ILE A 152 -5.96 -9.31 -6.82
CA ILE A 152 -4.78 -10.01 -6.31
C ILE A 152 -3.96 -9.09 -5.40
N ILE A 153 -3.97 -7.79 -5.68
CA ILE A 153 -3.08 -6.79 -5.08
C ILE A 153 -3.79 -5.76 -4.22
N GLU A 154 -5.11 -5.88 -4.03
CA GLU A 154 -5.93 -4.93 -3.27
C GLU A 154 -5.29 -4.57 -1.93
N LYS A 155 -4.91 -5.57 -1.12
CA LYS A 155 -4.28 -5.32 0.19
C LYS A 155 -2.93 -4.61 0.09
N ASP A 156 -2.16 -4.90 -0.96
CA ASP A 156 -0.89 -4.24 -1.21
C ASP A 156 -1.11 -2.76 -1.54
N ILE A 157 -2.11 -2.43 -2.35
CA ILE A 157 -2.49 -1.04 -2.64
C ILE A 157 -3.13 -0.34 -1.44
N TYR A 158 -4.04 -1.00 -0.71
CA TYR A 158 -4.69 -0.45 0.48
C TYR A 158 -3.65 -0.09 1.55
N SER A 159 -2.55 -0.84 1.63
CA SER A 159 -1.47 -0.56 2.56
C SER A 159 -0.79 0.79 2.32
N LEU A 160 -0.75 1.28 1.06
CA LEU A 160 -0.15 2.57 0.72
C LEU A 160 -0.88 3.74 1.39
N PHE A 161 -2.17 3.57 1.67
CA PHE A 161 -3.04 4.55 2.30
C PHE A 161 -3.46 4.12 3.73
N SER A 162 -2.74 3.17 4.33
CA SER A 162 -2.99 2.69 5.68
C SER A 162 -1.90 3.21 6.63
N PHE A 163 -2.31 3.94 7.67
CA PHE A 163 -1.39 4.52 8.64
C PHE A 163 -1.45 3.76 9.96
N ARG A 164 -0.30 3.35 10.51
CA ARG A 164 -0.23 2.77 11.87
C ARG A 164 -0.61 3.79 12.95
N ASN A 165 -0.16 5.03 12.77
CA ASN A 165 -0.47 6.18 13.63
C ASN A 165 -1.21 7.24 12.80
N ALA A 166 -2.46 6.95 12.43
CA ALA A 166 -3.30 7.91 11.73
C ALA A 166 -3.54 9.14 12.62
N ASN A 167 -3.24 10.32 12.09
CA ASN A 167 -3.70 11.59 12.64
C ASN A 167 -4.54 12.32 11.58
N GLU A 168 -5.24 13.38 11.98
CA GLU A 168 -6.10 14.14 11.09
C GLU A 168 -5.32 14.69 9.88
N ASP A 169 -4.10 15.22 10.08
CA ASP A 169 -3.24 15.73 9.00
C ASP A 169 -2.93 14.68 7.92
N ARG A 170 -2.46 13.49 8.31
CA ARG A 170 -2.14 12.41 7.38
C ARG A 170 -3.39 11.90 6.64
N THR A 171 -4.52 11.85 7.34
CA THR A 171 -5.80 11.43 6.75
C THR A 171 -6.22 12.41 5.66
N GLU A 172 -6.16 13.72 5.93
CA GLU A 172 -6.52 14.74 4.94
C GLU A 172 -5.53 14.82 3.77
N LYS A 173 -4.22 14.62 4.01
CA LYS A 173 -3.23 14.45 2.92
C LYS A 173 -3.57 13.27 2.02
N ALA A 174 -3.96 12.13 2.59
CA ALA A 174 -4.33 10.95 1.83
C ALA A 174 -5.58 11.20 0.96
N LYS A 175 -6.63 11.79 1.54
CA LYS A 175 -7.84 12.17 0.79
C LYS A 175 -7.53 13.14 -0.34
N SER A 176 -6.70 14.16 -0.07
CA SER A 176 -6.29 15.14 -1.08
C SER A 176 -5.54 14.47 -2.24
N LEU A 177 -4.58 13.59 -1.95
CA LEU A 177 -3.86 12.85 -2.97
C LEU A 177 -4.80 11.94 -3.77
N ILE A 178 -5.73 11.23 -3.12
CA ILE A 178 -6.71 10.38 -3.82
C ILE A 178 -7.54 11.20 -4.81
N ILE A 179 -8.05 12.38 -4.42
CA ILE A 179 -8.79 13.26 -5.35
C ILE A 179 -7.91 13.68 -6.53
N LYS A 180 -6.67 14.10 -6.28
CA LYS A 180 -5.72 14.48 -7.34
C LYS A 180 -5.46 13.32 -8.31
N LEU A 181 -5.27 12.11 -7.80
CA LEU A 181 -5.04 10.91 -8.62
C LEU A 181 -6.27 10.55 -9.43
N THR A 182 -7.48 10.63 -8.86
CA THR A 182 -8.74 10.38 -9.57
C THR A 182 -8.96 11.39 -10.70
N GLN A 183 -8.62 12.67 -10.47
CA GLN A 183 -8.67 13.71 -11.51
C GLN A 183 -7.62 13.47 -12.61
N LYS A 184 -6.37 13.21 -12.22
CA LYS A 184 -5.25 13.00 -13.15
C LYS A 184 -5.46 11.78 -14.04
N HIS A 185 -6.01 10.70 -13.48
CA HIS A 185 -6.17 9.41 -14.14
C HIS A 185 -7.63 9.09 -14.49
N SER A 186 -8.50 10.09 -14.64
CA SER A 186 -9.95 9.91 -14.82
C SER A 186 -10.35 9.02 -16.00
N ASN A 187 -9.49 8.91 -17.02
CA ASN A 187 -9.67 8.09 -18.22
C ASN A 187 -9.05 6.68 -18.10
N ASN A 188 -8.33 6.40 -17.02
CA ASN A 188 -7.76 5.08 -16.75
C ASN A 188 -8.66 4.32 -15.78
N GLU A 189 -9.56 3.51 -16.35
CA GLU A 189 -10.52 2.69 -15.62
C GLU A 189 -9.88 1.89 -14.48
N LYS A 190 -8.72 1.28 -14.71
CA LYS A 190 -8.06 0.42 -13.73
C LYS A 190 -7.62 1.19 -12.49
N ILE A 191 -7.01 2.36 -12.71
CA ILE A 191 -6.55 3.23 -11.61
C ILE A 191 -7.76 3.76 -10.84
N VAL A 192 -8.77 4.27 -11.55
CA VAL A 192 -9.95 4.87 -10.92
C VAL A 192 -10.74 3.85 -10.10
N LEU A 193 -10.97 2.65 -10.63
CA LEU A 193 -11.61 1.57 -9.87
C LEU A 193 -10.80 1.22 -8.62
N MET A 194 -9.48 1.13 -8.73
CA MET A 194 -8.62 0.87 -7.56
C MET A 194 -8.73 1.98 -6.51
N LEU A 195 -8.75 3.25 -6.91
CA LEU A 195 -8.89 4.37 -5.98
C LEU A 195 -10.27 4.38 -5.29
N ILE A 196 -11.34 4.04 -6.02
CA ILE A 196 -12.68 3.88 -5.45
C ILE A 196 -12.69 2.78 -4.37
N GLU A 197 -12.05 1.64 -4.65
CA GLU A 197 -11.91 0.55 -3.67
C GLU A 197 -11.06 0.99 -2.46
N VAL A 198 -9.95 1.71 -2.66
CA VAL A 198 -9.14 2.30 -1.57
C VAL A 198 -10.00 3.18 -0.67
N VAL A 199 -10.84 4.07 -1.24
CA VAL A 199 -11.72 4.92 -0.43
C VAL A 199 -12.76 4.08 0.29
N TYR A 200 -13.38 3.13 -0.39
CA TYR A 200 -14.40 2.26 0.21
C TYR A 200 -13.85 1.43 1.37
N HIS A 201 -12.60 0.99 1.29
CA HIS A 201 -11.93 0.19 2.32
C HIS A 201 -11.33 1.04 3.45
N ASN A 202 -10.50 2.03 3.12
CA ASN A 202 -9.71 2.79 4.10
C ASN A 202 -10.45 4.01 4.66
N PHE A 203 -11.37 4.59 3.89
CA PHE A 203 -12.02 5.87 4.20
C PHE A 203 -13.54 5.79 4.04
N ASN A 204 -14.16 4.69 4.49
CA ASN A 204 -15.59 4.42 4.28
C ASN A 204 -16.52 5.57 4.73
N GLY A 205 -16.21 6.25 5.83
CA GLY A 205 -17.00 7.41 6.30
C GLY A 205 -16.97 8.60 5.34
N TRP A 206 -15.98 8.69 4.46
CA TRP A 206 -15.81 9.72 3.43
C TRP A 206 -16.30 9.24 2.05
N PHE A 207 -16.76 7.99 1.92
CA PHE A 207 -17.03 7.38 0.62
C PHE A 207 -18.08 8.15 -0.19
N ILE A 208 -19.20 8.56 0.41
CA ILE A 208 -20.27 9.28 -0.31
C ILE A 208 -19.78 10.63 -0.85
N GLU A 209 -18.98 11.36 -0.07
CA GLU A 209 -18.39 12.63 -0.48
C GLU A 209 -17.38 12.43 -1.62
N TYR A 210 -16.50 11.44 -1.51
CA TYR A 210 -15.58 11.09 -2.58
C TYR A 210 -16.31 10.66 -3.85
N PHE A 211 -17.33 9.81 -3.74
CA PHE A 211 -18.08 9.28 -4.88
C PHE A 211 -18.82 10.40 -5.62
N ARG A 212 -19.28 11.43 -4.89
CA ARG A 212 -19.79 12.68 -5.47
C ARG A 212 -18.73 13.36 -6.36
N GLU A 213 -17.53 13.57 -5.84
CA GLU A 213 -16.44 14.20 -6.60
C GLU A 213 -16.04 13.36 -7.82
N PHE A 214 -16.01 12.03 -7.69
CA PHE A 214 -15.80 11.14 -8.82
C PHE A 214 -16.87 11.32 -9.90
N LEU A 215 -18.16 11.36 -9.55
CA LEU A 215 -19.25 11.53 -10.52
C LEU A 215 -19.28 12.92 -11.18
N LEU A 216 -18.73 13.95 -10.53
CA LEU A 216 -18.55 15.26 -11.16
C LEU A 216 -17.49 15.24 -12.26
N ILE A 217 -16.50 14.35 -12.16
CA ILE A 217 -15.41 14.18 -13.13
C ILE A 217 -15.79 13.16 -14.21
N ASN A 218 -16.39 12.04 -13.83
CA ASN A 218 -16.69 10.92 -14.69
C ASN A 218 -18.17 10.54 -14.59
N LYS A 219 -18.90 10.81 -15.68
CA LYS A 219 -20.35 10.54 -15.79
C LYS A 219 -20.64 9.19 -16.46
N ASP A 220 -19.64 8.37 -16.76
CA ASP A 220 -19.82 7.08 -17.42
C ASP A 220 -20.42 6.06 -16.44
N VAL A 221 -21.66 5.68 -16.69
CA VAL A 221 -22.35 4.65 -15.91
C VAL A 221 -21.72 3.28 -16.10
N ALA A 222 -21.07 2.99 -17.24
CA ALA A 222 -20.43 1.70 -17.47
C ALA A 222 -19.29 1.47 -16.47
N LEU A 223 -18.50 2.51 -16.17
CA LEU A 223 -17.49 2.46 -15.11
C LEU A 223 -18.12 2.27 -13.73
N THR A 224 -19.19 3.01 -13.43
CA THR A 224 -19.92 2.87 -12.15
C THR A 224 -20.48 1.46 -11.93
N ARG A 225 -20.95 0.82 -13.01
CA ARG A 225 -21.46 -0.56 -12.96
C ARG A 225 -20.38 -1.60 -12.62
N LYS A 226 -19.09 -1.28 -12.84
CA LYS A 226 -17.94 -2.15 -12.53
C LYS A 226 -17.47 -2.05 -11.08
N ILE A 227 -17.87 -1.02 -10.34
CA ILE A 227 -17.49 -0.84 -8.93
C ILE A 227 -18.10 -1.98 -8.10
N ASN A 228 -17.25 -2.65 -7.32
CA ASN A 228 -17.71 -3.72 -6.44
C ASN A 228 -18.01 -3.18 -5.06
N PHE A 229 -19.26 -2.79 -4.82
CA PHE A 229 -19.69 -2.38 -3.49
C PHE A 229 -19.78 -3.54 -2.46
N GLY A 230 -19.24 -4.73 -2.72
CA GLY A 230 -19.30 -5.87 -1.81
C GLY A 230 -18.15 -5.90 -0.82
N ARG A 231 -18.44 -5.79 0.49
CA ARG A 231 -17.51 -6.29 1.51
C ARG A 231 -17.78 -7.77 1.72
N SER A 232 -16.74 -8.59 1.82
CA SER A 232 -16.89 -9.95 2.34
C SER A 232 -17.31 -9.87 3.80
N GLU A 233 -18.59 -10.09 4.07
CA GLU A 233 -19.15 -10.07 5.42
C GLU A 233 -19.50 -11.51 5.83
N SER A 234 -18.98 -11.95 6.97
CA SER A 234 -19.45 -13.17 7.62
C SER A 234 -20.64 -12.82 8.50
N TRP A 235 -21.67 -13.66 8.49
CA TRP A 235 -22.86 -13.49 9.33
C TRP A 235 -23.20 -14.79 10.04
N SER A 236 -23.86 -14.66 11.19
CA SER A 236 -24.50 -15.75 11.90
C SER A 236 -25.95 -15.36 12.16
N GLY A 237 -26.86 -16.32 12.01
CA GLY A 237 -28.30 -16.06 12.00
C GLY A 237 -28.77 -15.43 10.69
N SER A 238 -29.85 -14.64 10.75
CA SER A 238 -30.46 -14.02 9.57
C SER A 238 -29.51 -13.02 8.87
N ARG A 239 -29.41 -13.10 7.55
CA ARG A 239 -28.67 -12.13 6.73
C ARG A 239 -29.47 -10.86 6.45
N VAL A 240 -30.77 -10.82 6.75
CA VAL A 240 -31.66 -9.68 6.48
C VAL A 240 -31.08 -8.33 6.94
N PRO A 241 -30.53 -8.20 8.17
CA PRO A 241 -29.98 -6.91 8.63
C PRO A 241 -28.79 -6.42 7.77
N LEU A 242 -27.98 -7.33 7.22
CA LEU A 242 -26.87 -6.96 6.34
C LEU A 242 -27.37 -6.48 4.98
N ILE A 243 -28.37 -7.17 4.43
CA ILE A 243 -28.99 -6.77 3.16
C ILE A 243 -29.67 -5.40 3.32
N GLN A 244 -30.32 -5.16 4.45
CA GLN A 244 -30.96 -3.88 4.77
C GLN A 244 -29.94 -2.72 4.85
N LYS A 245 -28.80 -2.90 5.53
CA LYS A 245 -27.70 -1.92 5.51
C LYS A 245 -27.20 -1.62 4.10
N LYS A 246 -27.19 -2.64 3.22
CA LYS A 246 -26.80 -2.44 1.81
C LYS A 246 -27.81 -1.62 1.03
N ILE A 247 -29.10 -1.79 1.30
CA ILE A 247 -30.17 -0.96 0.73
C ILE A 247 -29.99 0.49 1.18
N GLU A 248 -29.78 0.72 2.47
CA GLU A 248 -29.56 2.06 3.04
C GLU A 248 -28.37 2.76 2.39
N PHE A 249 -27.25 2.04 2.23
CA PHE A 249 -26.08 2.55 1.52
C PHE A 249 -26.39 2.98 0.07
N TYR A 250 -27.14 2.17 -0.69
CA TYR A 250 -27.55 2.56 -2.05
C TYR A 250 -28.54 3.73 -2.05
N GLN A 251 -29.41 3.83 -1.05
CA GLN A 251 -30.30 4.99 -0.89
C GLN A 251 -29.51 6.27 -0.62
N ASP A 252 -28.43 6.20 0.16
CA ASP A 252 -27.57 7.36 0.40
C ASP A 252 -26.80 7.79 -0.85
N ILE A 253 -26.36 6.83 -1.68
CA ILE A 253 -25.81 7.15 -3.01
C ILE A 253 -26.87 7.86 -3.87
N LEU A 254 -28.10 7.34 -3.93
CA LEU A 254 -29.18 7.98 -4.70
C LEU A 254 -29.48 9.40 -4.19
N LYS A 255 -29.56 9.61 -2.87
CA LYS A 255 -29.75 10.96 -2.30
C LYS A 255 -28.63 11.91 -2.75
N MET A 256 -27.39 11.44 -2.73
CA MET A 256 -26.24 12.22 -3.20
C MET A 256 -26.35 12.55 -4.69
N ILE A 257 -26.66 11.56 -5.55
CA ILE A 257 -26.81 11.78 -7.00
C ILE A 257 -27.93 12.79 -7.29
N ASN A 258 -29.06 12.69 -6.59
CA ASN A 258 -30.19 13.61 -6.75
C ASN A 258 -29.85 15.07 -6.34
N ALA A 259 -28.78 15.28 -5.57
CA ALA A 259 -28.29 16.60 -5.20
C ALA A 259 -27.18 17.13 -6.14
N LEU A 260 -26.76 16.36 -7.15
CA LEU A 260 -25.77 16.80 -8.14
C LEU A 260 -26.36 17.85 -9.10
N PRO A 261 -25.53 18.79 -9.59
CA PRO A 261 -25.94 19.68 -10.66
C PRO A 261 -26.21 18.89 -11.95
N ASN A 262 -27.14 19.37 -12.77
CA ASN A 262 -27.51 18.73 -14.05
C ASN A 262 -27.92 17.25 -13.89
N ILE A 263 -28.85 16.97 -12.97
CA ILE A 263 -29.34 15.63 -12.62
C ILE A 263 -29.66 14.71 -13.80
N LEU A 264 -30.09 15.27 -14.94
CA LEU A 264 -30.38 14.50 -16.16
C LEU A 264 -29.16 13.75 -16.70
N ASP A 265 -27.95 14.26 -16.47
CA ASP A 265 -26.69 13.60 -16.84
C ASP A 265 -26.47 12.29 -16.06
N TYR A 266 -27.20 12.09 -14.97
CA TYR A 266 -27.05 10.96 -14.06
C TYR A 266 -28.23 9.99 -14.09
N SER A 267 -29.16 10.11 -15.04
CA SER A 267 -30.37 9.27 -15.09
C SER A 267 -30.05 7.78 -15.12
N GLU A 268 -29.06 7.37 -15.91
CA GLU A 268 -28.66 5.95 -15.98
C GLU A 268 -28.02 5.43 -14.68
N HIS A 269 -27.39 6.31 -13.90
CA HIS A 269 -26.85 5.97 -12.58
C HIS A 269 -28.00 5.79 -11.58
N ILE A 270 -29.00 6.67 -11.62
CA ILE A 270 -30.21 6.55 -10.79
C ILE A 270 -30.90 5.22 -11.06
N ASP A 271 -31.19 4.91 -12.33
CA ASP A 271 -31.81 3.65 -12.74
C ASP A 271 -31.01 2.44 -12.25
N TYR A 272 -29.68 2.48 -12.34
CA TYR A 272 -28.80 1.41 -11.87
C TYR A 272 -28.92 1.17 -10.36
N PHE A 273 -28.88 2.23 -9.54
CA PHE A 273 -28.97 2.07 -8.08
C PHE A 273 -30.38 1.71 -7.61
N GLU A 274 -31.44 2.22 -8.26
CA GLU A 274 -32.81 1.80 -8.00
C GLU A 274 -33.01 0.31 -8.29
N GLN A 275 -32.47 -0.18 -9.42
CA GLN A 275 -32.48 -1.60 -9.75
C GLN A 275 -31.74 -2.44 -8.70
N LYS A 276 -30.56 -2.00 -8.24
CA LYS A 276 -29.81 -2.67 -7.17
C LYS A 276 -30.62 -2.77 -5.88
N ILE A 277 -31.33 -1.71 -5.50
CA ILE A 277 -32.22 -1.71 -4.34
C ILE A 277 -33.36 -2.71 -4.53
N GLY A 278 -34.00 -2.74 -5.71
CA GLY A 278 -35.05 -3.69 -6.04
C GLY A 278 -34.61 -5.14 -5.89
N TRP A 279 -33.43 -5.49 -6.40
CA TRP A 279 -32.85 -6.83 -6.24
C TRP A 279 -32.57 -7.18 -4.78
N LYS A 280 -32.06 -6.24 -3.99
CA LYS A 280 -31.78 -6.46 -2.56
C LYS A 280 -33.05 -6.64 -1.73
N LYS A 281 -34.14 -5.93 -2.06
CA LYS A 281 -35.46 -6.16 -1.42
C LYS A 281 -35.98 -7.57 -1.67
N LYS A 282 -35.84 -8.06 -2.90
CA LYS A 282 -36.19 -9.45 -3.23
C LYS A 282 -35.30 -10.45 -2.48
N GLU A 283 -34.00 -10.15 -2.32
CA GLU A 283 -33.09 -10.97 -1.52
C GLU A 283 -33.52 -11.05 -0.05
N ILE A 284 -34.08 -9.98 0.52
CA ILE A 284 -34.68 -10.02 1.88
C ILE A 284 -35.87 -10.98 1.93
N GLU A 285 -36.79 -10.92 0.96
CA GLU A 285 -37.96 -11.81 0.94
C GLU A 285 -37.56 -13.29 0.86
N ASP A 286 -36.56 -13.61 0.04
CA ASP A 286 -36.04 -14.97 -0.10
C ASP A 286 -35.29 -15.43 1.17
N GLU A 287 -34.52 -14.55 1.81
CA GLU A 287 -33.84 -14.81 3.08
C GLU A 287 -34.84 -15.08 4.21
N GLN A 288 -35.88 -14.26 4.35
CA GLN A 288 -36.94 -14.45 5.33
C GLN A 288 -37.69 -15.77 5.14
N ARG A 289 -37.91 -16.17 3.88
CA ARG A 289 -38.50 -17.49 3.58
C ARG A 289 -37.57 -18.61 4.05
N ARG A 290 -36.25 -18.47 3.84
CA ARG A 290 -35.27 -19.47 4.29
C ARG A 290 -35.22 -19.57 5.81
N ASP A 291 -35.12 -18.44 6.50
CA ASP A 291 -35.09 -18.37 7.96
C ASP A 291 -36.33 -19.04 8.58
N PHE A 292 -37.52 -18.77 8.02
CA PHE A 292 -38.75 -19.44 8.43
C PHE A 292 -38.64 -20.96 8.23
N MET A 293 -38.23 -21.43 7.06
CA MET A 293 -38.12 -22.87 6.81
C MET A 293 -37.08 -23.56 7.73
N GLU A 294 -35.97 -22.91 8.07
CA GLU A 294 -34.97 -23.44 9.00
C GLU A 294 -35.46 -23.50 10.46
N GLU A 295 -36.39 -22.63 10.87
CA GLU A 295 -36.96 -22.64 12.22
C GLU A 295 -38.00 -23.76 12.42
N PHE A 296 -38.65 -24.21 11.34
CA PHE A 296 -39.75 -25.19 11.36
C PHE A 296 -39.37 -26.60 10.86
N TYR A 297 -38.08 -26.87 10.59
CA TYR A 297 -37.52 -28.19 10.24
C TYR A 297 -36.37 -28.58 11.17
#